data_AF-A0A8C5F8E0-F1
#
_entry.id   AF-A0A8C5F8E0-F1
#
_cell.length_a   1.000
_cell.length_b   1.000
_cell.length_c   1.000
_cell.angle_alpha   90.00
_cell.angle_beta   90.00
_cell.angle_gamma   90.00
#
_symmetry.space_group_name_H-M   'P 1'
#
loop_
_entity.id
_entity.type
_entity.pdbx_description
1 polymer ?
#
loop_
_entity_poly.entity_id
_entity_poly.type
_entity_poly.pdbx_seq_one_letter_code
_entity_poly.pdbx_strand_id
1 'polypeptide(L)'
;MHPPARKDYVSVTFGEQSGGKYNNSKQLRRRSCWRKWKQLSRLQRSLALFALVLLLVFGMTSYPAVHQHFRGTRQADPPLRVVGLAVATSLCAVLKGKVCTLVPTGLTNSRLVLRFSETFRLEGVRESFRHAWRGYKEFAWGHDELKPITKTYAEWFGLGLTLIDALDTMWILGLKEEFAEAREWVSTELSFNKNVDVNLFETTIRILGGLLSTYHLSGDPMFLEKATDIGSRLMPAFKTPSKIPYSDVNIGKGTAHPPRWTSDSTVAEVTTIQLEFRELTRLTHDQQYQDAVGEVARQVHQLEGKQDGLVPMFINTNSGQFTRQGIFTLGARADSYYEYLLKQWIQGGKKEHQFLEDYLQAIEGVKKNLLQKSSPSGLTFVGELSHGQFSPKMDHLVCFLPGTLALGAHHGLPDDHLELARLLMETCYQMYAQMETGLSPEIVHFNTHQGSTRDVEVKPADRHNLLRPETVESLFYLYRFTKDPKYRDWGWEILQSFNKHTKVSTGGYTSINNVRDPDFPLPRDKMESFFLGETLKYMYLLFSDDLDLISLDRYVFNTEAHPLPIWPSEPKE
;
A
#
# COMPACT_ATOMS: atom_id res chain seq x y z
N MET A 1 -49.84 32.53 50.72
CA MET A 1 -48.95 31.66 49.92
C MET A 1 -49.81 30.65 49.20
N HIS A 2 -50.08 30.91 47.92
CA HIS A 2 -50.79 30.06 46.98
C HIS A 2 -49.84 29.81 45.78
N PRO A 3 -50.03 28.70 45.03
CA PRO A 3 -48.97 28.03 44.25
C PRO A 3 -48.63 28.76 42.94
N PRO A 4 -47.48 28.47 42.31
CA PRO A 4 -47.08 29.16 41.09
C PRO A 4 -47.82 28.62 39.86
N ALA A 5 -48.05 29.56 38.94
CA ALA A 5 -48.91 29.49 37.78
C ALA A 5 -48.33 28.69 36.61
N ARG A 6 -49.22 27.98 35.91
CA ARG A 6 -49.05 27.51 34.53
C ARG A 6 -48.94 28.69 33.57
N LYS A 7 -48.11 28.56 32.54
CA LYS A 7 -48.26 29.30 31.28
C LYS A 7 -48.27 28.35 30.09
N ASP A 8 -49.17 28.71 29.19
CA ASP A 8 -49.70 28.00 28.03
C ASP A 8 -48.73 27.91 26.86
N TYR A 9 -48.92 26.89 26.02
CA TYR A 9 -48.66 27.02 24.59
C TYR A 9 -49.89 26.55 23.79
N VAL A 10 -50.20 27.38 22.80
CA VAL A 10 -51.37 27.36 21.93
C VAL A 10 -51.26 26.28 20.85
N SER A 11 -52.36 25.57 20.62
CA SER A 11 -52.59 24.69 19.48
C SER A 11 -53.16 25.47 18.30
N VAL A 12 -52.84 25.03 17.08
CA VAL A 12 -53.58 25.38 15.86
C VAL A 12 -54.04 24.08 15.22
N THR A 13 -55.34 24.01 14.93
CA THR A 13 -56.01 22.90 14.24
C THR A 13 -56.70 23.44 12.98
N PHE A 14 -57.26 22.51 12.19
CA PHE A 14 -58.01 22.62 10.92
C PHE A 14 -57.14 22.45 9.66
N GLY A 15 -57.46 21.57 8.70
CA GLY A 15 -58.68 20.79 8.48
C GLY A 15 -58.45 19.65 7.49
N GLU A 16 -59.49 18.83 7.40
CA GLU A 16 -59.57 17.50 6.80
C GLU A 16 -59.73 17.50 5.26
N GLN A 17 -59.42 16.35 4.65
CA GLN A 17 -59.88 15.80 3.35
C GLN A 17 -59.33 16.49 2.08
N SER A 18 -58.58 15.79 1.21
CA SER A 18 -59.07 14.63 0.44
C SER A 18 -57.98 14.13 -0.54
N GLY A 19 -58.06 12.85 -0.94
CA GLY A 19 -57.43 12.35 -2.16
C GLY A 19 -56.22 11.43 -1.96
N GLY A 20 -56.46 10.12 -1.91
CA GLY A 20 -55.44 9.12 -1.67
C GLY A 20 -54.41 8.96 -2.79
N LYS A 21 -53.23 8.47 -2.41
CA LYS A 21 -52.37 7.58 -3.18
C LYS A 21 -51.41 6.87 -2.22
N TYR A 22 -51.60 5.57 -2.08
CA TYR A 22 -50.72 4.66 -1.34
C TYR A 22 -49.32 4.69 -1.96
N ASN A 23 -48.28 4.95 -1.17
CA ASN A 23 -46.91 4.61 -1.55
C ASN A 23 -46.21 3.87 -0.39
N ASN A 24 -45.60 2.74 -0.73
CA ASN A 24 -45.04 1.73 0.18
C ASN A 24 -43.62 2.11 0.61
N SER A 25 -43.44 2.56 1.85
CA SER A 25 -42.13 2.56 2.52
C SER A 25 -41.98 1.29 3.37
N LYS A 26 -41.10 0.37 2.93
CA LYS A 26 -40.73 -0.82 3.72
C LYS A 26 -39.68 -0.44 4.77
N GLN A 27 -40.14 -0.11 5.98
CA GLN A 27 -39.35 -0.26 7.20
C GLN A 27 -39.06 -1.74 7.47
N LEU A 28 -37.78 -2.13 7.52
CA LEU A 28 -37.35 -3.48 7.89
C LEU A 28 -37.56 -3.74 9.39
N ARG A 29 -38.70 -4.36 9.72
CA ARG A 29 -38.98 -4.96 11.04
C ARG A 29 -38.17 -6.26 11.25
N ARG A 30 -37.48 -6.35 12.40
CA ARG A 30 -36.82 -7.57 12.93
C ARG A 30 -37.74 -8.79 12.83
N ARG A 31 -37.29 -9.86 12.15
CA ARG A 31 -38.06 -11.10 11.93
C ARG A 31 -37.73 -12.14 13.01
N SER A 32 -38.77 -12.63 13.71
CA SER A 32 -38.68 -13.69 14.75
C SER A 32 -38.40 -15.08 14.15
N CYS A 33 -37.38 -15.77 14.69
CA CYS A 33 -36.92 -17.12 14.29
C CYS A 33 -38.03 -18.19 14.32
N TRP A 34 -39.08 -17.98 15.11
CA TRP A 34 -40.16 -18.93 15.31
C TRP A 34 -41.03 -19.14 14.07
N ARG A 35 -41.19 -18.11 13.23
CA ARG A 35 -41.91 -18.26 11.95
C ARG A 35 -41.11 -19.04 10.91
N LYS A 36 -39.78 -18.88 10.88
CA LYS A 36 -38.89 -19.68 10.00
C LYS A 36 -38.93 -21.15 10.40
N TRP A 37 -38.96 -21.45 11.69
CA TRP A 37 -39.10 -22.83 12.19
C TRP A 37 -40.40 -23.52 11.68
N LYS A 38 -41.52 -22.78 11.68
CA LYS A 38 -42.80 -23.28 11.15
C LYS A 38 -42.85 -23.44 9.62
N GLN A 39 -41.88 -22.90 8.89
CA GLN A 39 -41.76 -23.07 7.43
C GLN A 39 -40.90 -24.28 7.03
N LEU A 40 -40.15 -24.87 7.97
CA LEU A 40 -39.36 -26.07 7.70
C LEU A 40 -40.25 -27.30 7.53
N SER A 41 -39.89 -28.18 6.60
CA SER A 41 -40.52 -29.49 6.42
C SER A 41 -40.31 -30.38 7.66
N ARG A 42 -41.12 -31.43 7.82
CA ARG A 42 -40.98 -32.38 8.94
C ARG A 42 -39.56 -32.97 9.01
N LEU A 43 -38.98 -33.32 7.86
CA LEU A 43 -37.62 -33.84 7.73
C LEU A 43 -36.57 -32.84 8.23
N GLN A 44 -36.67 -31.57 7.83
CA GLN A 44 -35.72 -30.51 8.23
C GLN A 44 -35.78 -30.21 9.73
N ARG A 45 -36.97 -30.26 10.34
CA ARG A 45 -37.11 -30.11 11.80
C ARG A 45 -36.49 -31.30 12.53
N SER A 46 -36.70 -32.52 12.03
CA SER A 46 -36.09 -33.73 12.59
C SER A 46 -34.56 -33.70 12.49
N LEU A 47 -33.99 -33.26 11.37
CA LEU A 47 -32.54 -33.10 11.20
C LEU A 47 -31.95 -32.03 12.13
N ALA A 48 -32.63 -30.89 12.27
CA ALA A 48 -32.19 -29.83 13.19
C ALA A 48 -32.23 -30.28 14.66
N LEU A 49 -33.28 -30.99 15.07
CA LEU A 49 -33.37 -31.57 16.41
C LEU A 49 -32.31 -32.66 16.63
N PHE A 50 -32.07 -33.52 15.64
CA PHE A 50 -31.04 -34.55 15.70
C PHE A 50 -29.63 -33.95 15.86
N ALA A 51 -29.31 -32.89 15.12
CA ALA A 51 -28.04 -32.17 15.28
C ALA A 51 -27.89 -31.53 16.67
N LEU A 52 -28.98 -31.01 17.24
CA LEU A 52 -28.99 -30.41 18.57
C LEU A 52 -28.81 -31.46 19.68
N VAL A 53 -29.42 -32.63 19.52
CA VAL A 53 -29.20 -33.80 20.39
C VAL A 53 -27.76 -34.30 20.28
N LEU A 54 -27.20 -34.39 19.06
CA LEU A 54 -25.79 -34.74 18.84
C LEU A 54 -24.84 -33.77 19.55
N LEU A 55 -25.09 -32.46 19.45
CA LEU A 55 -24.30 -31.44 20.16
C LEU A 55 -24.40 -31.56 21.68
N LEU A 56 -25.59 -31.88 22.21
CA LEU A 56 -25.79 -32.13 23.65
C LEU A 56 -25.08 -33.41 24.10
N VAL A 57 -25.15 -34.49 23.33
CA VAL A 57 -24.44 -35.74 23.62
C VAL A 57 -22.93 -35.52 23.59
N PHE A 58 -22.40 -34.86 22.55
CA PHE A 58 -20.99 -34.50 22.46
C PHE A 58 -20.55 -33.59 23.61
N GLY A 59 -21.37 -32.61 23.98
CA GLY A 59 -21.15 -31.73 25.13
C GLY A 59 -21.12 -32.49 26.46
N MET A 60 -22.02 -33.45 26.66
CA MET A 60 -22.04 -34.29 27.86
C MET A 60 -20.92 -35.33 27.90
N THR A 61 -20.45 -35.86 26.76
CA THR A 61 -19.29 -36.77 26.72
C THR A 61 -17.96 -36.04 26.88
N SER A 62 -17.89 -34.75 26.53
CA SER A 62 -16.71 -33.91 26.74
C SER A 62 -16.70 -33.21 28.12
N TYR A 63 -17.85 -33.16 28.80
CA TYR A 63 -17.97 -32.56 30.14
C TYR A 63 -17.09 -33.23 31.22
N PRO A 64 -16.94 -34.57 31.31
CA PRO A 64 -16.03 -35.20 32.27
C PRO A 64 -14.57 -34.82 32.03
N ALA A 65 -14.16 -34.64 30.76
CA ALA A 65 -12.80 -34.29 30.37
C ALA A 65 -12.45 -32.83 30.72
N VAL A 66 -13.42 -31.91 30.62
CA VAL A 66 -13.25 -30.49 30.99
C VAL A 66 -13.37 -30.30 32.50
N HIS A 67 -14.26 -31.05 33.16
CA HIS A 67 -14.47 -30.97 34.61
C HIS A 67 -13.29 -31.55 35.42
N GLN A 68 -12.60 -32.59 34.91
CA GLN A 68 -11.36 -33.09 35.51
C GLN A 68 -10.18 -32.12 35.39
N HIS A 69 -10.23 -31.14 34.47
CA HIS A 69 -9.18 -30.12 34.31
C HIS A 69 -9.29 -28.98 35.34
N PHE A 70 -10.46 -28.77 35.96
CA PHE A 70 -10.72 -27.67 36.90
C PHE A 70 -10.59 -28.03 38.40
N ARG A 71 -10.40 -29.31 38.76
CA ARG A 71 -10.06 -29.73 40.14
C ARG A 71 -8.70 -30.40 40.15
N GLY A 72 -7.68 -29.63 40.51
CA GLY A 72 -6.30 -30.11 40.56
C GLY A 72 -6.09 -31.27 41.53
N THR A 73 -5.39 -32.30 41.07
CA THR A 73 -4.43 -33.07 41.88
C THR A 73 -3.24 -33.46 41.00
N ARG A 74 -2.05 -33.30 41.57
CA ARG A 74 -0.74 -33.53 40.95
C ARG A 74 -0.56 -35.00 40.55
N GLN A 75 -0.41 -35.31 39.26
CA GLN A 75 0.42 -36.43 38.81
C GLN A 75 0.71 -36.37 37.31
N ALA A 76 2.01 -36.24 36.99
CA ALA A 76 2.69 -36.47 35.70
C ALA A 76 1.93 -36.10 34.41
N ASP A 77 2.20 -34.90 33.88
CA ASP A 77 1.80 -34.49 32.53
C ASP A 77 2.41 -35.42 31.46
N PRO A 78 1.65 -35.89 30.44
CA PRO A 78 2.25 -36.28 29.17
C PRO A 78 2.71 -35.01 28.44
N PRO A 79 3.75 -35.06 27.60
CA PRO A 79 4.37 -33.85 27.09
C PRO A 79 3.41 -33.08 26.18
N LEU A 80 3.28 -31.77 26.40
CA LEU A 80 2.58 -30.78 25.55
C LEU A 80 2.84 -30.94 24.03
N ARG A 81 3.92 -31.63 23.66
CA ARG A 81 4.29 -32.01 22.29
C ARG A 81 3.24 -32.84 21.56
N VAL A 82 2.51 -33.75 22.25
CA VAL A 82 1.58 -34.68 21.59
C VAL A 82 0.25 -33.98 21.27
N VAL A 83 -0.21 -33.07 22.13
CA VAL A 83 -1.46 -32.32 21.93
C VAL A 83 -1.30 -31.29 20.79
N GLY A 84 -0.16 -30.59 20.73
CA GLY A 84 0.14 -29.67 19.63
C GLY A 84 0.23 -30.39 18.27
N LEU A 85 0.82 -31.58 18.23
CA LEU A 85 0.86 -32.44 17.04
C LEU A 85 -0.54 -32.85 16.58
N ALA A 86 -1.35 -33.35 17.52
CA ALA A 86 -2.68 -33.89 17.23
C ALA A 86 -3.65 -32.83 16.72
N VAL A 87 -3.57 -31.59 17.24
CA VAL A 87 -4.34 -30.44 16.76
C VAL A 87 -3.88 -30.02 15.36
N ALA A 88 -2.56 -29.92 15.13
CA ALA A 88 -2.01 -29.57 13.81
C ALA A 88 -2.35 -30.62 12.73
N THR A 89 -2.28 -31.91 13.06
CA THR A 89 -2.69 -32.99 12.14
C THR A 89 -4.20 -33.00 11.90
N SER A 90 -5.02 -32.70 12.92
CA SER A 90 -6.48 -32.62 12.76
C SER A 90 -6.88 -31.43 11.90
N LEU A 91 -6.22 -30.29 12.04
CA LEU A 91 -6.46 -29.11 11.21
C LEU A 91 -6.07 -29.35 9.74
N CYS A 92 -4.91 -29.96 9.50
CA CYS A 92 -4.49 -30.39 8.16
C CYS A 92 -5.44 -31.43 7.54
N ALA A 93 -5.96 -32.36 8.33
CA ALA A 93 -6.91 -33.38 7.87
C ALA A 93 -8.27 -32.78 7.47
N VAL A 94 -8.74 -31.76 8.20
CA VAL A 94 -9.98 -31.03 7.89
C VAL A 94 -9.82 -30.15 6.64
N LEU A 95 -8.64 -29.59 6.38
CA LEU A 95 -8.38 -28.64 5.30
C LEU A 95 -7.97 -29.28 3.96
N LYS A 96 -8.10 -30.60 3.79
CA LYS A 96 -7.80 -31.36 2.56
C LYS A 96 -6.47 -30.95 1.89
N GLY A 97 -5.32 -31.47 2.35
CA GLY A 97 -4.06 -31.76 1.61
C GLY A 97 -3.38 -30.73 0.67
N LYS A 98 -4.13 -29.87 -0.02
CA LYS A 98 -3.69 -28.77 -0.87
C LYS A 98 -3.57 -27.45 -0.14
N VAL A 99 -4.18 -27.29 1.04
CA VAL A 99 -4.25 -26.00 1.76
C VAL A 99 -3.20 -25.89 2.86
N CYS A 100 -2.69 -27.02 3.37
CA CYS A 100 -1.72 -27.00 4.47
C CYS A 100 -0.74 -28.19 4.39
N THR A 101 0.56 -27.92 4.49
CA THR A 101 1.62 -28.94 4.54
C THR A 101 2.42 -28.83 5.83
N LEU A 102 2.69 -29.98 6.45
CA LEU A 102 3.56 -30.12 7.62
C LEU A 102 5.00 -30.29 7.14
N VAL A 103 5.88 -29.33 7.43
CA VAL A 103 7.30 -29.38 7.03
C VAL A 103 8.18 -29.56 8.27
N PRO A 104 9.08 -30.56 8.31
CA PRO A 104 10.09 -30.68 9.36
C PRO A 104 11.16 -29.58 9.21
N THR A 105 11.38 -28.78 10.24
CA THR A 105 12.61 -27.99 10.36
C THR A 105 13.75 -28.92 10.78
N GLY A 106 14.93 -28.76 10.16
CA GLY A 106 16.10 -29.62 10.33
C GLY A 106 16.55 -29.91 11.78
N LEU A 107 17.45 -30.89 11.87
CA LEU A 107 17.86 -31.69 13.03
C LEU A 107 17.94 -30.93 14.37
N THR A 108 17.17 -31.43 15.34
CA THR A 108 17.16 -31.08 16.78
C THR A 108 16.31 -29.88 17.24
N ASN A 109 15.07 -29.74 16.77
CA ASN A 109 13.90 -29.50 17.65
C ASN A 109 12.60 -29.48 16.83
N SER A 110 11.66 -30.36 17.18
CA SER A 110 10.38 -30.54 16.48
C SER A 110 9.42 -29.37 16.71
N ARG A 111 9.54 -28.29 15.92
CA ARG A 111 8.42 -27.37 15.65
C ARG A 111 7.83 -27.76 14.29
N LEU A 112 6.56 -28.14 14.29
CA LEU A 112 5.78 -28.27 13.06
C LEU A 112 5.16 -26.90 12.75
N VAL A 113 5.52 -26.35 11.59
CA VAL A 113 4.93 -25.12 11.07
C VAL A 113 3.85 -25.52 10.07
N LEU A 114 2.63 -25.01 10.27
CA LEU A 114 1.55 -25.08 9.28
C LEU A 114 1.91 -24.11 8.15
N ARG A 115 2.34 -24.63 6.99
CA ARG A 115 2.48 -23.81 5.78
C ARG A 115 1.18 -23.82 5.02
N PHE A 116 0.54 -22.65 4.89
CA PHE A 116 -0.61 -22.49 4.00
C PHE A 116 -0.15 -22.53 2.54
N SER A 117 -0.95 -23.09 1.66
CA SER A 117 -0.68 -23.03 0.22
C SER A 117 -0.71 -21.59 -0.27
N GLU A 118 0.08 -21.27 -1.28
CA GLU A 118 0.13 -19.93 -1.87
C GLU A 118 -1.21 -19.50 -2.47
N THR A 119 -1.98 -20.46 -3.00
CA THR A 119 -3.38 -20.25 -3.41
C THR A 119 -4.26 -19.68 -2.28
N PHE A 120 -4.00 -20.09 -1.03
CA PHE A 120 -4.72 -19.56 0.14
C PHE A 120 -4.30 -18.13 0.47
N ARG A 121 -3.00 -17.82 0.38
CA ARG A 121 -2.49 -16.45 0.61
C ARG A 121 -3.00 -15.48 -0.46
N LEU A 122 -2.97 -15.89 -1.72
CA LEU A 122 -3.53 -15.14 -2.86
C LEU A 122 -5.01 -14.83 -2.67
N GLU A 123 -5.82 -15.82 -2.29
CA GLU A 123 -7.24 -15.57 -2.02
C GLU A 123 -7.44 -14.69 -0.79
N GLY A 124 -6.58 -14.80 0.22
CA GLY A 124 -6.54 -13.87 1.35
C GLY A 124 -6.35 -12.42 0.92
N VAL A 125 -5.47 -12.16 -0.04
CA VAL A 125 -5.28 -10.81 -0.62
C VAL A 125 -6.51 -10.36 -1.40
N ARG A 126 -7.10 -11.22 -2.24
CA ARG A 126 -8.33 -10.89 -2.99
C ARG A 126 -9.50 -10.57 -2.06
N GLU A 127 -9.67 -11.33 -0.99
CA GLU A 127 -10.72 -11.06 0.00
C GLU A 127 -10.48 -9.75 0.77
N SER A 128 -9.21 -9.43 1.09
CA SER A 128 -8.87 -8.11 1.63
C SER A 128 -9.19 -6.98 0.65
N PHE A 129 -8.87 -7.15 -0.63
CA PHE A 129 -9.20 -6.19 -1.69
C PHE A 129 -10.71 -6.01 -1.82
N ARG A 130 -11.48 -7.11 -1.96
CA ARG A 130 -12.95 -7.05 -2.06
C ARG A 130 -13.58 -6.41 -0.83
N HIS A 131 -13.06 -6.68 0.38
CA HIS A 131 -13.54 -6.04 1.60
C HIS A 131 -13.31 -4.53 1.60
N ALA A 132 -12.13 -4.10 1.15
CA ALA A 132 -11.78 -2.70 1.03
C ALA A 132 -12.61 -2.00 -0.05
N TRP A 133 -12.67 -2.59 -1.25
CA TRP A 133 -13.42 -2.10 -2.39
C TRP A 133 -14.93 -2.01 -2.12
N ARG A 134 -15.51 -2.96 -1.39
CA ARG A 134 -16.91 -2.87 -0.94
C ARG A 134 -17.17 -1.63 -0.11
N GLY A 135 -16.28 -1.29 0.81
CA GLY A 135 -16.40 -0.06 1.60
C GLY A 135 -16.30 1.18 0.73
N TYR A 136 -15.36 1.20 -0.22
CA TYR A 136 -15.20 2.30 -1.17
C TYR A 136 -16.45 2.47 -2.04
N LYS A 137 -16.96 1.39 -2.64
CA LYS A 137 -18.15 1.40 -3.48
C LYS A 137 -19.42 1.83 -2.73
N GLU A 138 -19.56 1.44 -1.46
CA GLU A 138 -20.76 1.79 -0.69
C GLU A 138 -20.74 3.25 -0.20
N PHE A 139 -19.57 3.79 0.17
CA PHE A 139 -19.48 5.05 0.91
C PHE A 139 -18.67 6.16 0.24
N ALA A 140 -17.93 5.86 -0.82
CA ALA A 140 -16.98 6.78 -1.46
C ALA A 140 -16.89 6.60 -3.00
N TRP A 141 -17.90 6.01 -3.65
CA TRP A 141 -17.87 5.73 -5.09
C TRP A 141 -17.65 7.00 -5.93
N GLY A 142 -16.57 7.03 -6.70
CA GLY A 142 -16.20 8.17 -7.54
C GLY A 142 -15.54 9.34 -6.81
N HIS A 143 -15.31 9.21 -5.50
CA HIS A 143 -14.57 10.16 -4.66
C HIS A 143 -13.11 9.72 -4.50
N ASP A 144 -12.24 10.62 -4.05
CA ASP A 144 -10.82 10.31 -3.96
C ASP A 144 -10.48 9.24 -2.94
N GLU A 145 -10.99 9.34 -1.71
CA GLU A 145 -10.56 8.47 -0.61
C GLU A 145 -11.72 8.10 0.32
N LEU A 146 -11.74 6.85 0.77
CA LEU A 146 -12.72 6.35 1.73
C LEU A 146 -12.36 6.79 3.16
N LYS A 147 -13.37 7.24 3.91
CA LYS A 147 -13.34 7.37 5.37
C LYS A 147 -14.19 6.24 5.98
N PRO A 148 -13.60 5.07 6.27
CA PRO A 148 -14.34 3.81 6.47
C PRO A 148 -15.13 3.73 7.78
N ILE A 149 -14.78 4.53 8.79
CA ILE A 149 -15.43 4.54 10.11
C ILE A 149 -16.63 5.48 10.07
N THR A 150 -16.44 6.69 9.55
CA THR A 150 -17.53 7.67 9.40
C THR A 150 -18.44 7.38 8.21
N LYS A 151 -18.04 6.43 7.34
CA LYS A 151 -18.79 6.01 6.14
C LYS A 151 -19.06 7.18 5.20
N THR A 152 -18.02 7.97 4.98
CA THR A 152 -17.99 9.10 4.05
C THR A 152 -16.69 9.06 3.27
N TYR A 153 -16.31 10.17 2.67
CA TYR A 153 -15.13 10.30 1.83
C TYR A 153 -14.40 11.61 2.10
N ALA A 154 -13.17 11.71 1.60
CA ALA A 154 -12.39 12.94 1.50
C ALA A 154 -12.09 13.24 0.02
N GLU A 155 -11.90 14.51 -0.28
CA GLU A 155 -11.54 15.00 -1.61
C GLU A 155 -10.31 15.89 -1.49
N TRP A 156 -9.41 15.77 -2.46
CA TRP A 156 -8.27 16.64 -2.65
C TRP A 156 -8.12 16.98 -4.13
N PHE A 157 -8.14 15.98 -5.01
CA PHE A 157 -8.24 16.15 -6.46
C PHE A 157 -9.70 16.28 -6.94
N GLY A 158 -10.61 15.52 -6.34
CA GLY A 158 -11.97 15.32 -6.82
C GLY A 158 -12.00 14.57 -8.16
N LEU A 159 -11.14 13.57 -8.35
CA LEU A 159 -10.96 12.84 -9.61
C LEU A 159 -11.21 11.34 -9.49
N GLY A 160 -11.72 10.87 -8.35
CA GLY A 160 -11.95 9.45 -8.11
C GLY A 160 -10.65 8.70 -7.91
N LEU A 161 -9.70 9.30 -7.17
CA LEU A 161 -8.34 8.80 -7.01
C LEU A 161 -8.26 7.30 -6.69
N THR A 162 -8.89 6.83 -5.61
CA THR A 162 -8.86 5.40 -5.22
C THR A 162 -9.41 4.48 -6.31
N LEU A 163 -10.37 4.94 -7.12
CA LEU A 163 -10.89 4.15 -8.23
C LEU A 163 -9.83 3.99 -9.32
N ILE A 164 -9.20 5.08 -9.75
CA ILE A 164 -8.18 5.05 -10.81
C ILE A 164 -6.96 4.23 -10.37
N ASP A 165 -6.49 4.49 -9.15
CA ASP A 165 -5.33 3.84 -8.55
C ASP A 165 -5.53 2.32 -8.39
N ALA A 166 -6.78 1.86 -8.26
CA ALA A 166 -7.11 0.44 -8.10
C ALA A 166 -7.37 -0.31 -9.43
N LEU A 167 -7.44 0.37 -10.58
CA LEU A 167 -7.85 -0.24 -11.86
C LEU A 167 -6.96 -1.41 -12.29
N ASP A 168 -5.65 -1.18 -12.31
CA ASP A 168 -4.69 -2.20 -12.69
C ASP A 168 -4.59 -3.31 -11.63
N THR A 169 -4.75 -3.01 -10.34
CA THR A 169 -4.86 -4.00 -9.28
C THR A 169 -6.06 -4.92 -9.53
N MET A 170 -7.25 -4.37 -9.80
CA MET A 170 -8.44 -5.17 -10.14
C MET A 170 -8.16 -6.08 -11.34
N TRP A 171 -7.46 -5.57 -12.35
CA TRP A 171 -7.09 -6.34 -13.52
C TRP A 171 -6.15 -7.50 -13.18
N ILE A 172 -5.08 -7.25 -12.42
CA ILE A 172 -4.04 -8.21 -12.01
C ILE A 172 -4.62 -9.29 -11.08
N LEU A 173 -5.51 -8.91 -10.16
CA LEU A 173 -6.15 -9.85 -9.22
C LEU A 173 -7.23 -10.72 -9.90
N GLY A 174 -7.61 -10.41 -11.13
CA GLY A 174 -8.67 -11.11 -11.87
C GLY A 174 -10.09 -10.69 -11.49
N LEU A 175 -10.25 -9.51 -10.89
CA LEU A 175 -11.52 -8.94 -10.44
C LEU A 175 -12.21 -8.19 -11.59
N LYS A 176 -12.62 -8.94 -12.62
CA LYS A 176 -13.12 -8.39 -13.89
C LYS A 176 -14.49 -7.71 -13.76
N GLU A 177 -15.32 -8.14 -12.83
CA GLU A 177 -16.63 -7.51 -12.57
C GLU A 177 -16.45 -6.13 -11.95
N GLU A 178 -15.63 -6.03 -10.89
CA GLU A 178 -15.29 -4.76 -10.25
C GLU A 178 -14.57 -3.81 -11.21
N PHE A 179 -13.65 -4.34 -12.03
CA PHE A 179 -12.99 -3.57 -13.08
C PHE A 179 -13.97 -3.00 -14.09
N ALA A 180 -14.95 -3.78 -14.56
CA ALA A 180 -15.92 -3.32 -15.56
C ALA A 180 -16.76 -2.15 -15.03
N GLU A 181 -17.18 -2.20 -13.76
CA GLU A 181 -17.92 -1.11 -13.12
C GLU A 181 -17.06 0.16 -12.95
N ALA A 182 -15.79 0.00 -12.55
CA ALA A 182 -14.86 1.13 -12.42
C ALA A 182 -14.56 1.75 -13.80
N ARG A 183 -14.33 0.92 -14.82
CA ARG A 183 -14.12 1.34 -16.21
C ARG A 183 -15.31 2.11 -16.76
N GLU A 184 -16.53 1.71 -16.43
CA GLU A 184 -17.74 2.47 -16.80
C GLU A 184 -17.73 3.87 -16.18
N TRP A 185 -17.44 3.98 -14.88
CA TRP A 185 -17.32 5.28 -14.22
C TRP A 185 -16.25 6.18 -14.85
N VAL A 186 -15.08 5.63 -15.21
CA VAL A 186 -14.03 6.39 -15.91
C VAL A 186 -14.55 6.89 -17.27
N SER A 187 -15.31 6.07 -17.98
CA SER A 187 -15.86 6.43 -19.28
C SER A 187 -16.93 7.52 -19.18
N THR A 188 -17.81 7.48 -18.18
CA THR A 188 -19.00 8.36 -18.10
C THR A 188 -18.84 9.56 -17.18
N GLU A 189 -18.13 9.42 -16.06
CA GLU A 189 -18.09 10.42 -14.99
C GLU A 189 -16.74 11.16 -14.87
N LEU A 190 -15.62 10.53 -15.24
CA LEU A 190 -14.30 11.15 -15.08
C LEU A 190 -14.13 12.35 -16.03
N SER A 191 -13.97 13.54 -15.45
CA SER A 191 -13.79 14.79 -16.18
C SER A 191 -12.69 15.65 -15.55
N PHE A 192 -11.71 16.03 -16.36
CA PHE A 192 -10.59 16.88 -15.96
C PHE A 192 -10.85 18.39 -16.16
N ASN A 193 -12.09 18.77 -16.51
CA ASN A 193 -12.48 20.18 -16.72
C ASN A 193 -12.73 20.96 -15.41
N LYS A 194 -12.46 20.36 -14.25
CA LYS A 194 -12.67 20.99 -12.94
C LYS A 194 -11.61 22.08 -12.72
N ASN A 195 -12.05 23.22 -12.19
CA ASN A 195 -11.14 24.29 -11.75
C ASN A 195 -10.59 23.94 -10.36
N VAL A 196 -9.58 23.08 -10.32
CA VAL A 196 -8.94 22.56 -9.12
C VAL A 196 -7.43 22.56 -9.31
N ASP A 197 -6.69 22.95 -8.27
CA ASP A 197 -5.23 22.82 -8.22
C ASP A 197 -4.89 21.40 -7.81
N VAL A 198 -3.99 20.77 -8.56
CA VAL A 198 -3.51 19.41 -8.30
C VAL A 198 -1.99 19.45 -8.17
N ASN A 199 -1.44 18.63 -7.27
CA ASN A 199 0.00 18.43 -7.22
C ASN A 199 0.44 17.63 -8.45
N LEU A 200 1.46 18.12 -9.17
CA LEU A 200 1.98 17.52 -10.40
C LEU A 200 2.46 16.08 -10.17
N PHE A 201 3.25 15.86 -9.12
CA PHE A 201 3.83 14.56 -8.80
C PHE A 201 2.74 13.54 -8.47
N GLU A 202 1.89 13.84 -7.49
CA GLU A 202 0.83 12.92 -7.06
C GLU A 202 -0.17 12.60 -8.19
N THR A 203 -0.51 13.60 -9.02
CA THR A 203 -1.38 13.37 -10.19
C THR A 203 -0.70 12.49 -11.23
N THR A 204 0.61 12.68 -11.43
CA THR A 204 1.37 11.92 -12.42
C THR A 204 1.49 10.46 -12.02
N ILE A 205 1.96 10.19 -10.80
CA ILE A 205 2.26 8.82 -10.38
C ILE A 205 0.97 8.02 -10.21
N ARG A 206 -0.12 8.62 -9.71
CA ARG A 206 -1.38 7.90 -9.42
C ARG A 206 -2.34 7.88 -10.61
N ILE A 207 -2.67 9.07 -11.14
CA ILE A 207 -3.72 9.18 -12.16
C ILE A 207 -3.16 8.87 -13.55
N LEU A 208 -2.09 9.56 -13.98
CA LEU A 208 -1.50 9.28 -15.28
C LEU A 208 -0.90 7.86 -15.31
N GLY A 209 -0.13 7.47 -14.30
CA GLY A 209 0.43 6.13 -14.14
C GLY A 209 -0.61 5.01 -14.15
N GLY A 210 -1.69 5.17 -13.36
CA GLY A 210 -2.78 4.21 -13.28
C GLY A 210 -3.55 4.05 -14.59
N LEU A 211 -3.83 5.15 -15.29
CA LEU A 211 -4.47 5.12 -16.62
C LEU A 211 -3.58 4.46 -17.68
N LEU A 212 -2.28 4.80 -17.73
CA LEU A 212 -1.32 4.21 -18.66
C LEU A 212 -1.16 2.71 -18.44
N SER A 213 -1.03 2.28 -17.19
CA SER A 213 -0.88 0.86 -16.86
C SER A 213 -2.15 0.08 -17.17
N THR A 214 -3.32 0.67 -16.89
CA THR A 214 -4.60 0.06 -17.23
C THR A 214 -4.77 -0.08 -18.75
N TYR A 215 -4.36 0.92 -19.54
CA TYR A 215 -4.32 0.82 -20.99
C TYR A 215 -3.47 -0.36 -21.45
N HIS A 216 -2.23 -0.50 -20.96
CA HIS A 216 -1.34 -1.59 -21.35
C HIS A 216 -1.87 -2.97 -20.99
N LEU A 217 -2.52 -3.10 -19.84
CA LEU A 217 -3.02 -4.38 -19.35
C LEU A 217 -4.35 -4.80 -20.01
N SER A 218 -5.22 -3.83 -20.31
CA SER A 218 -6.57 -4.08 -20.84
C SER A 218 -6.68 -3.96 -22.37
N GLY A 219 -5.80 -3.18 -23.00
CA GLY A 219 -5.89 -2.81 -24.41
C GLY A 219 -7.03 -1.84 -24.74
N ASP A 220 -7.74 -1.30 -23.73
CA ASP A 220 -8.86 -0.39 -23.95
C ASP A 220 -8.35 1.05 -24.21
N PRO A 221 -8.52 1.59 -25.45
CA PRO A 221 -7.97 2.89 -25.85
C PRO A 221 -8.55 4.07 -25.06
N MET A 222 -9.72 3.91 -24.42
CA MET A 222 -10.32 4.96 -23.59
C MET A 222 -9.38 5.43 -22.48
N PHE A 223 -8.61 4.52 -21.87
CA PHE A 223 -7.66 4.89 -20.82
C PHE A 223 -6.51 5.74 -21.36
N LEU A 224 -6.04 5.47 -22.59
CA LEU A 224 -5.03 6.29 -23.24
C LEU A 224 -5.57 7.68 -23.62
N GLU A 225 -6.82 7.78 -24.05
CA GLU A 225 -7.48 9.07 -24.30
C GLU A 225 -7.53 9.91 -23.00
N LYS A 226 -7.94 9.31 -21.88
CA LYS A 226 -7.95 9.98 -20.57
C LYS A 226 -6.53 10.34 -20.09
N ALA A 227 -5.55 9.45 -20.27
CA ALA A 227 -4.15 9.70 -19.94
C ALA A 227 -3.60 10.90 -20.74
N THR A 228 -3.94 11.00 -22.01
CA THR A 228 -3.53 12.12 -22.88
C THR A 228 -4.17 13.44 -22.46
N ASP A 229 -5.46 13.44 -22.09
CA ASP A 229 -6.15 14.63 -21.59
C ASP A 229 -5.51 15.15 -20.29
N ILE A 230 -5.32 14.29 -19.29
CA ILE A 230 -4.68 14.73 -18.04
C ILE A 230 -3.22 15.14 -18.24
N GLY A 231 -2.43 14.38 -19.01
CA GLY A 231 -1.03 14.73 -19.31
C GLY A 231 -0.90 16.12 -19.95
N SER A 232 -1.78 16.44 -20.90
CA SER A 232 -1.84 17.76 -21.53
C SER A 232 -2.13 18.89 -20.54
N ARG A 233 -3.00 18.63 -19.55
CA ARG A 233 -3.38 19.61 -18.51
C ARG A 233 -2.29 19.85 -17.48
N LEU A 234 -1.34 18.92 -17.34
CA LEU A 234 -0.19 19.05 -16.44
C LEU A 234 0.95 19.87 -17.04
N MET A 235 1.05 19.97 -18.37
CA MET A 235 2.11 20.70 -19.08
C MET A 235 2.35 22.16 -18.64
N PRO A 236 1.33 22.94 -18.22
CA PRO A 236 1.56 24.28 -17.69
C PRO A 236 2.48 24.34 -16.46
N ALA A 237 2.63 23.26 -15.70
CA ALA A 237 3.53 23.19 -14.54
C ALA A 237 5.00 23.49 -14.89
N PHE A 238 5.42 23.13 -16.10
CA PHE A 238 6.79 23.31 -16.61
C PHE A 238 7.08 24.73 -17.12
N LYS A 239 6.10 25.63 -17.09
CA LYS A 239 6.23 27.03 -17.53
C LYS A 239 6.90 27.89 -16.45
N THR A 240 8.14 27.55 -16.10
CA THR A 240 8.98 28.28 -15.15
C THR A 240 10.21 28.86 -15.85
N PRO A 241 10.93 29.84 -15.24
CA PRO A 241 12.17 30.36 -15.81
C PRO A 241 13.24 29.29 -16.01
N SER A 242 13.38 28.36 -15.06
CA SER A 242 14.37 27.28 -15.13
C SER A 242 13.90 26.05 -15.89
N LYS A 243 12.61 25.89 -16.19
CA LYS A 243 11.97 24.64 -16.66
C LYS A 243 11.82 23.54 -15.61
N ILE A 244 12.37 23.70 -14.42
CA ILE A 244 11.98 22.88 -13.26
C ILE A 244 10.52 23.21 -12.93
N PRO A 245 9.60 22.22 -12.94
CA PRO A 245 8.18 22.50 -12.82
C PRO A 245 7.81 23.00 -11.43
N TYR A 246 6.75 23.79 -11.38
CA TYR A 246 6.05 24.09 -10.13
C TYR A 246 5.44 22.81 -9.51
N SER A 247 5.19 22.83 -8.20
CA SER A 247 4.52 21.75 -7.48
C SER A 247 3.05 21.58 -7.90
N ASP A 248 2.33 22.69 -8.12
CA ASP A 248 0.88 22.68 -8.31
C ASP A 248 0.47 23.27 -9.65
N VAL A 249 -0.52 22.64 -10.28
CA VAL A 249 -1.12 23.06 -11.55
C VAL A 249 -2.64 22.96 -11.51
N ASN A 250 -3.31 23.98 -12.03
CA ASN A 250 -4.75 23.99 -12.16
C ASN A 250 -5.16 23.33 -13.48
N ILE A 251 -5.78 22.15 -13.41
CA ILE A 251 -6.12 21.36 -14.61
C ILE A 251 -7.29 21.93 -15.43
N GLY A 252 -8.08 22.84 -14.86
CA GLY A 252 -9.18 23.52 -15.54
C GLY A 252 -8.77 24.85 -16.18
N LYS A 253 -7.94 25.64 -15.49
CA LYS A 253 -7.48 26.98 -15.93
C LYS A 253 -6.16 26.94 -16.70
N GLY A 254 -5.35 25.91 -16.53
CA GLY A 254 -4.01 25.83 -17.10
C GLY A 254 -3.00 26.81 -16.48
N THR A 255 -3.24 27.24 -15.24
CA THR A 255 -2.29 28.07 -14.45
C THR A 255 -1.53 27.17 -13.47
N ALA A 256 -0.25 27.45 -13.23
CA ALA A 256 0.56 26.70 -12.26
C ALA A 256 1.30 27.65 -11.31
N HIS A 257 1.61 27.17 -10.11
CA HIS A 257 2.26 27.97 -9.08
C HIS A 257 3.05 27.11 -8.08
N PRO A 258 4.08 27.65 -7.42
CA PRO A 258 4.74 26.97 -6.31
C PRO A 258 3.89 27.11 -5.03
N PRO A 259 4.29 26.49 -3.91
CA PRO A 259 3.61 26.70 -2.63
C PRO A 259 3.72 28.17 -2.19
N ARG A 260 2.73 28.69 -1.45
CA ARG A 260 2.69 30.13 -1.08
C ARG A 260 3.92 30.63 -0.30
N TRP A 261 4.65 29.75 0.36
CA TRP A 261 5.77 30.08 1.26
C TRP A 261 7.15 29.93 0.62
N THR A 262 7.25 29.47 -0.64
CA THR A 262 8.55 29.27 -1.31
C THR A 262 8.41 29.30 -2.84
N SER A 263 9.51 29.45 -3.56
CA SER A 263 9.57 29.17 -5.00
C SER A 263 10.29 27.84 -5.30
N ASP A 264 10.56 27.07 -4.27
CA ASP A 264 11.17 25.75 -4.38
C ASP A 264 10.11 24.69 -4.67
N SER A 265 10.47 23.74 -5.55
CA SER A 265 9.83 22.44 -5.69
C SER A 265 10.62 21.40 -4.90
N THR A 266 9.98 20.28 -4.59
CA THR A 266 10.63 19.11 -4.00
C THR A 266 11.40 18.33 -5.07
N VAL A 267 12.59 17.83 -4.76
CA VAL A 267 13.43 17.11 -5.75
C VAL A 267 12.79 15.81 -6.23
N ALA A 268 12.31 14.95 -5.32
CA ALA A 268 11.55 13.75 -5.70
C ALA A 268 10.36 14.11 -6.60
N GLU A 269 9.54 15.11 -6.23
CA GLU A 269 8.36 15.48 -7.02
C GLU A 269 8.68 15.82 -8.49
N VAL A 270 9.80 16.49 -8.77
CA VAL A 270 10.16 16.86 -10.15
C VAL A 270 10.96 15.77 -10.88
N THR A 271 11.51 14.78 -10.16
CA THR A 271 12.34 13.70 -10.70
C THR A 271 11.68 12.32 -10.66
N THR A 272 10.38 12.29 -10.36
CA THR A 272 9.57 11.08 -10.27
C THR A 272 8.27 11.24 -11.06
N ILE A 273 8.40 11.77 -12.28
CA ILE A 273 7.32 11.97 -13.25
C ILE A 273 7.73 11.50 -14.67
N GLN A 274 8.98 11.02 -14.80
CA GLN A 274 9.63 10.80 -16.08
C GLN A 274 9.06 9.57 -16.77
N LEU A 275 8.87 8.45 -16.06
CA LEU A 275 8.42 7.20 -16.66
C LEU A 275 7.07 7.37 -17.37
N GLU A 276 6.15 8.09 -16.75
CA GLU A 276 4.79 8.34 -17.20
C GLU A 276 4.76 9.28 -18.41
N PHE A 277 5.47 10.41 -18.35
CA PHE A 277 5.53 11.36 -19.46
C PHE A 277 6.28 10.79 -20.66
N ARG A 278 7.35 10.02 -20.44
CA ARG A 278 8.08 9.30 -21.50
C ARG A 278 7.18 8.28 -22.21
N GLU A 279 6.44 7.50 -21.42
CA GLU A 279 5.51 6.52 -21.97
C GLU A 279 4.34 7.19 -22.70
N LEU A 280 3.83 8.31 -22.18
CA LEU A 280 2.81 9.10 -22.85
C LEU A 280 3.29 9.63 -24.21
N THR A 281 4.53 10.15 -24.32
CA THR A 281 5.13 10.49 -25.63
C THR A 281 5.21 9.27 -26.54
N ARG A 282 5.64 8.11 -26.04
CA ARG A 282 5.76 6.90 -26.87
C ARG A 282 4.42 6.46 -27.48
N LEU A 283 3.33 6.59 -26.71
CA LEU A 283 1.98 6.19 -27.15
C LEU A 283 1.28 7.22 -28.02
N THR A 284 1.51 8.52 -27.77
CA THR A 284 0.81 9.61 -28.48
C THR A 284 1.61 10.18 -29.65
N HIS A 285 2.91 9.90 -29.71
CA HIS A 285 3.89 10.53 -30.60
C HIS A 285 4.03 12.04 -30.41
N ASP A 286 3.54 12.59 -29.29
CA ASP A 286 3.72 13.99 -28.94
C ASP A 286 4.98 14.16 -28.07
N GLN A 287 5.99 14.79 -28.67
CA GLN A 287 7.32 14.93 -28.08
C GLN A 287 7.34 15.88 -26.87
N GLN A 288 6.31 16.72 -26.69
CA GLN A 288 6.30 17.73 -25.62
C GLN A 288 6.45 17.13 -24.22
N TYR A 289 5.90 15.94 -23.98
CA TYR A 289 5.91 15.32 -22.65
C TYR A 289 7.32 14.85 -22.28
N GLN A 290 7.96 14.07 -23.16
CA GLN A 290 9.32 13.60 -22.96
C GLN A 290 10.34 14.74 -22.94
N ASP A 291 10.19 15.78 -23.77
CA ASP A 291 11.10 16.93 -23.78
C ASP A 291 11.07 17.68 -22.45
N ALA A 292 9.88 17.87 -21.87
CA ALA A 292 9.72 18.58 -20.60
C ALA A 292 10.40 17.84 -19.44
N VAL A 293 10.16 16.53 -19.29
CA VAL A 293 10.75 15.75 -18.19
C VAL A 293 12.22 15.40 -18.44
N GLY A 294 12.63 15.30 -19.72
CA GLY A 294 14.01 15.11 -20.15
C GLY A 294 14.87 16.33 -19.83
N GLU A 295 14.33 17.54 -19.99
CA GLU A 295 15.02 18.77 -19.59
C GLU A 295 15.25 18.85 -18.07
N VAL A 296 14.27 18.42 -17.26
CA VAL A 296 14.44 18.33 -15.80
C VAL A 296 15.55 17.34 -15.45
N ALA A 297 15.52 16.13 -16.03
CA ALA A 297 16.54 15.12 -15.80
C ALA A 297 17.95 15.61 -16.18
N ARG A 298 18.07 16.27 -17.34
CA ARG A 298 19.33 16.84 -17.83
C ARG A 298 19.89 17.91 -16.89
N GLN A 299 19.03 18.79 -16.39
CA GLN A 299 19.45 19.82 -15.42
C GLN A 299 19.93 19.19 -14.12
N VAL A 300 19.13 18.31 -13.51
CA VAL A 300 19.46 17.67 -12.23
C VAL A 300 20.75 16.86 -12.31
N HIS A 301 21.01 16.18 -13.44
CA HIS A 301 22.28 15.50 -13.67
C HIS A 301 23.50 16.46 -13.54
N GLN A 302 23.39 17.66 -14.12
CA GLN A 302 24.48 18.66 -14.18
C GLN A 302 24.65 19.51 -12.91
N LEU A 303 23.73 19.43 -11.95
CA LEU A 303 23.76 20.28 -10.76
C LEU A 303 24.89 19.92 -9.78
N GLU A 304 25.61 20.95 -9.33
CA GLU A 304 26.49 20.89 -8.18
C GLU A 304 25.71 20.82 -6.86
N GLY A 305 26.39 20.56 -5.74
CA GLY A 305 25.77 20.49 -4.41
C GLY A 305 25.26 19.10 -4.02
N LYS A 306 25.42 18.09 -4.89
CA LYS A 306 25.31 16.68 -4.53
C LYS A 306 26.47 16.26 -3.63
N GLN A 307 26.24 15.34 -2.69
CA GLN A 307 27.30 14.71 -1.89
C GLN A 307 27.43 13.25 -2.29
N ASP A 308 28.47 12.91 -3.07
CA ASP A 308 28.65 11.56 -3.62
C ASP A 308 27.37 11.01 -4.29
N GLY A 309 26.70 11.83 -5.12
CA GLY A 309 25.44 11.46 -5.78
C GLY A 309 24.17 11.65 -4.94
N LEU A 310 24.27 11.92 -3.63
CA LEU A 310 23.12 12.26 -2.79
C LEU A 310 22.62 13.67 -3.09
N VAL A 311 21.31 13.83 -3.31
CA VAL A 311 20.69 15.11 -3.65
C VAL A 311 20.09 15.82 -2.43
N PRO A 312 20.12 17.16 -2.37
CA PRO A 312 19.29 17.94 -1.44
C PRO A 312 17.80 17.71 -1.69
N MET A 313 16.95 18.07 -0.73
CA MET A 313 15.49 17.83 -0.82
C MET A 313 14.72 18.82 -1.72
N PHE A 314 15.31 19.97 -2.05
CA PHE A 314 14.60 21.07 -2.71
C PHE A 314 15.40 21.68 -3.85
N ILE A 315 14.69 22.17 -4.87
CA ILE A 315 15.23 22.81 -6.06
C ILE A 315 14.39 24.03 -6.42
N ASN A 316 15.04 25.16 -6.70
CA ASN A 316 14.34 26.41 -6.96
C ASN A 316 13.85 26.51 -8.41
N THR A 317 12.57 26.81 -8.60
CA THR A 317 11.95 26.88 -9.95
C THR A 317 12.36 28.09 -10.78
N ASN A 318 12.94 29.12 -10.17
CA ASN A 318 13.45 30.29 -10.89
C ASN A 318 14.91 30.10 -11.30
N SER A 319 15.78 29.69 -10.38
CA SER A 319 17.22 29.56 -10.65
C SER A 319 17.64 28.19 -11.18
N GLY A 320 16.82 27.15 -11.01
CA GLY A 320 17.17 25.77 -11.32
C GLY A 320 18.20 25.15 -10.36
N GLN A 321 18.57 25.83 -9.27
CA GLN A 321 19.59 25.36 -8.33
C GLN A 321 18.99 24.64 -7.13
N PHE A 322 19.71 23.66 -6.58
CA PHE A 322 19.33 23.06 -5.30
C PHE A 322 19.34 24.11 -4.18
N THR A 323 18.38 23.98 -3.26
CA THR A 323 18.31 24.78 -2.03
C THR A 323 18.44 23.87 -0.81
N ARG A 324 18.64 24.47 0.38
CA ARG A 324 18.83 23.74 1.65
C ARG A 324 19.94 22.68 1.55
N GLN A 325 21.05 23.06 0.91
CA GLN A 325 22.20 22.20 0.69
C GLN A 325 22.78 21.66 2.01
N GLY A 326 23.44 20.50 1.93
CA GLY A 326 24.04 19.84 3.10
C GLY A 326 23.06 19.00 3.93
N ILE A 327 21.80 18.87 3.51
CA ILE A 327 20.81 17.99 4.15
C ILE A 327 20.42 16.89 3.16
N PHE A 328 20.70 15.64 3.52
CA PHE A 328 20.51 14.46 2.68
C PHE A 328 19.69 13.41 3.42
N THR A 329 18.67 12.90 2.74
CA THR A 329 17.80 11.81 3.21
C THR A 329 17.50 10.91 2.02
N LEU A 330 17.18 9.65 2.31
CA LEU A 330 16.58 8.72 1.35
C LEU A 330 15.08 8.51 1.63
N GLY A 331 14.51 9.27 2.57
CA GLY A 331 13.08 9.28 2.85
C GLY A 331 12.36 10.35 2.05
N ALA A 332 11.29 10.90 2.63
CA ALA A 332 10.42 11.85 1.95
C ALA A 332 11.22 12.99 1.32
N ARG A 333 10.85 13.35 0.08
CA ARG A 333 11.40 14.44 -0.76
C ARG A 333 12.62 14.08 -1.61
N ALA A 334 13.23 12.92 -1.41
CA ALA A 334 14.41 12.50 -2.17
C ALA A 334 14.43 11.01 -2.53
N ASP A 335 13.75 10.15 -1.77
CA ASP A 335 13.52 8.72 -2.06
C ASP A 335 13.41 8.38 -3.57
N SER A 336 12.32 8.78 -4.20
CA SER A 336 11.95 8.29 -5.53
C SER A 336 12.71 8.96 -6.67
N TYR A 337 13.58 9.95 -6.39
CA TYR A 337 14.64 10.38 -7.31
C TYR A 337 15.57 9.19 -7.62
N TYR A 338 16.07 8.54 -6.57
CA TYR A 338 17.02 7.42 -6.71
C TYR A 338 16.36 6.21 -7.38
N GLU A 339 15.08 5.99 -7.09
CA GLU A 339 14.26 4.97 -7.74
C GLU A 339 14.12 5.22 -9.24
N TYR A 340 13.77 6.45 -9.65
CA TYR A 340 13.53 6.78 -11.06
C TYR A 340 14.81 6.88 -11.88
N LEU A 341 15.98 7.12 -11.28
CA LEU A 341 17.25 6.94 -12.00
C LEU A 341 17.36 5.51 -12.53
N LEU A 342 17.23 4.51 -11.65
CA LEU A 342 17.32 3.11 -12.04
C LEU A 342 16.19 2.73 -13.01
N LYS A 343 14.95 3.09 -12.66
CA LYS A 343 13.77 2.68 -13.42
C LYS A 343 13.72 3.31 -14.81
N GLN A 344 14.19 4.55 -15.01
CA GLN A 344 14.31 5.14 -16.35
C GLN A 344 15.35 4.42 -17.20
N TRP A 345 16.52 4.09 -16.62
CA TRP A 345 17.53 3.31 -17.32
C TRP A 345 16.97 1.96 -17.78
N ILE A 346 16.20 1.27 -16.93
CA ILE A 346 15.53 0.01 -17.28
C ILE A 346 14.47 0.26 -18.37
N GLN A 347 13.58 1.23 -18.20
CA GLN A 347 12.50 1.55 -19.15
C GLN A 347 13.05 1.81 -20.56
N GLY A 348 14.13 2.59 -20.67
CA GLY A 348 14.80 2.93 -21.94
C GLY A 348 15.63 1.80 -22.56
N GLY A 349 15.44 0.55 -22.11
CA GLY A 349 16.16 -0.61 -22.65
C GLY A 349 17.65 -0.60 -22.30
N LYS A 350 18.02 0.00 -21.17
CA LYS A 350 19.39 0.09 -20.62
C LYS A 350 20.39 0.90 -21.46
N LYS A 351 19.90 1.82 -22.29
CA LYS A 351 20.72 2.64 -23.22
C LYS A 351 21.16 3.98 -22.65
N GLU A 352 20.45 4.51 -21.66
CA GLU A 352 20.67 5.87 -21.13
C GLU A 352 21.64 5.85 -19.95
N HIS A 353 22.94 5.79 -20.25
CA HIS A 353 24.00 5.58 -19.27
C HIS A 353 24.08 6.65 -18.16
N GLN A 354 23.69 7.90 -18.44
CA GLN A 354 23.68 8.98 -17.43
C GLN A 354 22.85 8.62 -16.19
N PHE A 355 21.72 7.94 -16.37
CA PHE A 355 20.86 7.54 -15.26
C PHE A 355 21.49 6.44 -14.42
N LEU A 356 22.19 5.51 -15.09
CA LEU A 356 22.94 4.46 -14.43
C LEU A 356 24.12 5.02 -13.65
N GLU A 357 24.86 5.97 -14.22
CA GLU A 357 25.99 6.63 -13.57
C GLU A 357 25.56 7.38 -12.31
N ASP A 358 24.53 8.22 -12.40
CA ASP A 358 23.97 8.94 -11.25
C ASP A 358 23.45 7.96 -10.18
N TYR A 359 22.80 6.86 -10.58
CA TYR A 359 22.30 5.84 -9.65
C TYR A 359 23.45 5.15 -8.91
N LEU A 360 24.46 4.65 -9.63
CA LEU A 360 25.61 3.98 -9.03
C LEU A 360 26.38 4.92 -8.09
N GLN A 361 26.58 6.17 -8.51
CA GLN A 361 27.20 7.18 -7.66
C GLN A 361 26.40 7.38 -6.38
N ALA A 362 25.08 7.54 -6.47
CA ALA A 362 24.21 7.73 -5.32
C ALA A 362 24.24 6.54 -4.36
N ILE A 363 24.23 5.30 -4.86
CA ILE A 363 24.31 4.10 -4.01
C ILE A 363 25.66 4.02 -3.28
N GLU A 364 26.77 4.40 -3.92
CA GLU A 364 28.05 4.54 -3.22
C GLU A 364 28.01 5.66 -2.17
N GLY A 365 27.34 6.78 -2.47
CA GLY A 365 27.05 7.84 -1.50
C GLY A 365 26.26 7.36 -0.29
N VAL A 366 25.24 6.51 -0.48
CA VAL A 366 24.48 5.87 0.60
C VAL A 366 25.40 5.00 1.46
N LYS A 367 26.17 4.10 0.83
CA LYS A 367 27.08 3.19 1.53
C LYS A 367 28.10 3.95 2.38
N LYS A 368 28.65 5.04 1.83
CA LYS A 368 29.68 5.85 2.47
C LYS A 368 29.15 6.73 3.61
N ASN A 369 27.99 7.37 3.41
CA ASN A 369 27.57 8.48 4.26
C ASN A 369 26.36 8.16 5.15
N LEU A 370 25.52 7.19 4.78
CA LEU A 370 24.19 7.00 5.39
C LEU A 370 23.97 5.63 6.03
N LEU A 371 24.82 4.64 5.77
CA LEU A 371 24.71 3.33 6.41
C LEU A 371 25.31 3.30 7.82
N GLN A 372 24.54 2.76 8.76
CA GLN A 372 24.98 2.46 10.12
C GLN A 372 24.41 1.11 10.57
N LYS A 373 24.87 0.64 11.74
CA LYS A 373 24.34 -0.57 12.39
C LYS A 373 23.65 -0.25 13.70
N SER A 374 22.49 -0.86 13.92
CA SER A 374 21.75 -0.74 15.18
C SER A 374 22.37 -1.59 16.29
N SER A 375 21.89 -1.38 17.51
CA SER A 375 22.18 -2.15 18.70
C SER A 375 20.84 -2.53 19.38
N PRO A 376 20.66 -3.77 19.85
CA PRO A 376 21.68 -4.80 20.00
C PRO A 376 21.85 -5.74 18.79
N SER A 377 20.95 -5.70 17.80
CA SER A 377 20.87 -6.75 16.78
C SER A 377 21.82 -6.53 15.59
N GLY A 378 22.47 -5.38 15.48
CA GLY A 378 23.41 -5.11 14.38
C GLY A 378 22.72 -4.91 13.02
N LEU A 379 21.46 -4.48 13.00
CA LEU A 379 20.68 -4.28 11.78
C LEU A 379 21.29 -3.14 10.96
N THR A 380 21.45 -3.36 9.65
CA THR A 380 21.94 -2.30 8.76
C THR A 380 20.79 -1.37 8.42
N PHE A 381 20.92 -0.08 8.68
CA PHE A 381 19.87 0.90 8.40
C PHE A 381 20.44 2.13 7.67
N VAL A 382 19.56 2.89 7.03
CA VAL A 382 19.89 4.14 6.33
C VAL A 382 19.44 5.31 7.20
N GLY A 383 20.38 6.13 7.66
CA GLY A 383 20.09 7.35 8.39
C GLY A 383 19.96 8.58 7.49
N GLU A 384 19.92 9.75 8.12
CA GLU A 384 19.95 11.06 7.46
C GLU A 384 21.27 11.77 7.78
N LEU A 385 21.68 12.68 6.89
CA LEU A 385 22.86 13.52 7.10
C LEU A 385 22.46 15.00 7.04
N SER A 386 22.84 15.78 8.05
CA SER A 386 22.65 17.23 8.07
C SER A 386 23.96 17.92 8.42
N HIS A 387 24.53 18.66 7.47
CA HIS A 387 25.78 19.41 7.62
C HIS A 387 26.92 18.54 8.18
N GLY A 388 27.03 17.29 7.69
CA GLY A 388 28.01 16.31 8.14
C GLY A 388 27.65 15.58 9.45
N GLN A 389 26.53 15.92 10.10
CA GLN A 389 26.05 15.22 11.29
C GLN A 389 25.07 14.11 10.91
N PHE A 390 25.40 12.89 11.33
CA PHE A 390 24.55 11.72 11.12
C PHE A 390 23.38 11.70 12.12
N SER A 391 22.18 11.40 11.62
CA SER A 391 20.97 11.18 12.40
C SER A 391 20.47 9.76 12.17
N PRO A 392 20.26 8.95 13.23
CA PRO A 392 19.76 7.58 13.06
C PRO A 392 18.25 7.52 12.81
N LYS A 393 17.68 8.54 12.16
CA LYS A 393 16.29 8.61 11.73
C LYS A 393 16.14 7.88 10.40
N MET A 394 15.13 7.03 10.29
CA MET A 394 14.77 6.38 9.03
C MET A 394 13.25 6.42 8.88
N ASP A 395 12.78 6.99 7.78
CA ASP A 395 11.37 6.97 7.42
C ASP A 395 11.00 5.56 6.89
N HIS A 396 9.75 5.12 7.06
CA HIS A 396 9.26 3.88 6.45
C HIS A 396 9.42 3.91 4.92
N LEU A 397 9.32 5.10 4.32
CA LEU A 397 9.53 5.34 2.90
C LEU A 397 10.84 4.73 2.41
N VAL A 398 11.93 4.83 3.19
CA VAL A 398 13.26 4.30 2.83
C VAL A 398 13.25 2.78 2.57
N CYS A 399 12.22 2.08 3.04
CA CYS A 399 12.03 0.66 2.75
C CYS A 399 11.71 0.34 1.29
N PHE A 400 11.66 1.31 0.38
CA PHE A 400 11.66 1.10 -1.09
C PHE A 400 13.04 0.64 -1.59
N LEU A 401 14.11 1.05 -0.91
CA LEU A 401 15.49 0.88 -1.35
C LEU A 401 15.92 -0.60 -1.50
N PRO A 402 15.58 -1.54 -0.59
CA PRO A 402 15.93 -2.95 -0.77
C PRO A 402 15.39 -3.51 -2.08
N GLY A 403 14.14 -3.22 -2.43
CA GLY A 403 13.52 -3.65 -3.68
C GLY A 403 14.21 -3.06 -4.90
N THR A 404 14.51 -1.76 -4.85
CA THR A 404 15.24 -1.05 -5.91
C THR A 404 16.65 -1.60 -6.12
N LEU A 405 17.40 -1.86 -5.03
CA LEU A 405 18.73 -2.48 -5.09
C LEU A 405 18.68 -3.89 -5.70
N ALA A 406 17.71 -4.70 -5.28
CA ALA A 406 17.53 -6.05 -5.82
C ALA A 406 17.12 -6.04 -7.31
N LEU A 407 16.28 -5.08 -7.72
CA LEU A 407 15.94 -4.83 -9.12
C LEU A 407 17.19 -4.46 -9.93
N GLY A 408 18.02 -3.56 -9.41
CA GLY A 408 19.30 -3.20 -10.02
C GLY A 408 20.19 -4.42 -10.24
N ALA A 409 20.40 -5.23 -9.19
CA ALA A 409 21.20 -6.45 -9.28
C ALA A 409 20.66 -7.43 -10.33
N HIS A 410 19.33 -7.64 -10.40
CA HIS A 410 18.70 -8.45 -11.45
C HIS A 410 18.99 -7.93 -12.86
N HIS A 411 19.05 -6.60 -13.03
CA HIS A 411 19.38 -5.99 -14.31
C HIS A 411 20.89 -5.86 -14.60
N GLY A 412 21.75 -6.47 -13.79
CA GLY A 412 23.20 -6.58 -14.03
C GLY A 412 24.06 -5.56 -13.28
N LEU A 413 23.53 -4.92 -12.23
CA LEU A 413 24.32 -4.08 -11.32
C LEU A 413 25.10 -4.94 -10.32
N PRO A 414 26.11 -4.37 -9.62
CA PRO A 414 27.01 -5.13 -8.76
C PRO A 414 26.31 -6.03 -7.72
N ASP A 415 26.87 -7.21 -7.46
CA ASP A 415 26.28 -8.22 -6.57
C ASP A 415 26.11 -7.73 -5.12
N ASP A 416 26.97 -6.81 -4.66
CA ASP A 416 26.89 -6.23 -3.33
C ASP A 416 25.62 -5.37 -3.12
N HIS A 417 24.95 -4.94 -4.21
CA HIS A 417 23.61 -4.34 -4.12
C HIS A 417 22.59 -5.35 -3.60
N LEU A 418 22.63 -6.61 -4.06
CA LEU A 418 21.72 -7.64 -3.56
C LEU A 418 22.05 -8.04 -2.12
N GLU A 419 23.32 -8.00 -1.72
CA GLU A 419 23.71 -8.19 -0.32
C GLU A 419 23.16 -7.08 0.57
N LEU A 420 23.35 -5.82 0.18
CA LEU A 420 22.78 -4.67 0.89
C LEU A 420 21.25 -4.73 0.93
N ALA A 421 20.61 -5.13 -0.18
CA ALA A 421 19.17 -5.32 -0.24
C ALA A 421 18.68 -6.34 0.80
N ARG A 422 19.37 -7.48 0.96
CA ARG A 422 19.01 -8.48 1.97
C ARG A 422 19.14 -7.92 3.39
N LEU A 423 20.19 -7.16 3.68
CA LEU A 423 20.43 -6.56 4.99
C LEU A 423 19.36 -5.51 5.32
N LEU A 424 19.03 -4.62 4.39
CA LEU A 424 18.01 -3.59 4.58
C LEU A 424 16.60 -4.20 4.63
N MET A 425 16.33 -5.26 3.89
CA MET A 425 15.04 -5.95 3.93
C MET A 425 14.78 -6.59 5.30
N GLU A 426 15.81 -7.17 5.94
CA GLU A 426 15.70 -7.63 7.33
C GLU A 426 15.35 -6.46 8.26
N THR A 427 16.04 -5.33 8.14
CA THR A 427 15.77 -4.13 8.94
C THR A 427 14.34 -3.63 8.78
N CYS A 428 13.85 -3.54 7.54
CA CYS A 428 12.47 -3.13 7.26
C CYS A 428 11.44 -4.12 7.82
N TYR A 429 11.69 -5.43 7.74
CA TYR A 429 10.84 -6.41 8.44
C TYR A 429 10.89 -6.22 9.97
N GLN A 430 12.07 -5.96 10.55
CA GLN A 430 12.19 -5.70 12.00
C GLN A 430 11.47 -4.41 12.44
N MET A 431 11.35 -3.40 11.56
CA MET A 431 10.52 -2.22 11.84
C MET A 431 9.03 -2.57 12.04
N TYR A 432 8.56 -3.67 11.43
CA TYR A 432 7.23 -4.24 11.68
C TYR A 432 7.23 -5.15 12.90
N ALA A 433 8.11 -6.15 12.92
CA ALA A 433 8.10 -7.23 13.89
C ALA A 433 8.37 -6.77 15.34
N GLN A 434 9.08 -5.65 15.52
CA GLN A 434 9.35 -5.07 16.84
C GLN A 434 8.24 -4.14 17.36
N MET A 435 7.15 -3.96 16.60
CA MET A 435 5.96 -3.22 17.03
C MET A 435 4.90 -4.19 17.57
N GLU A 436 4.16 -3.75 18.58
CA GLU A 436 3.17 -4.55 19.27
C GLU A 436 1.98 -4.93 18.36
N THR A 437 1.66 -4.13 17.32
CA THR A 437 0.69 -4.48 16.27
C THR A 437 1.27 -5.32 15.14
N GLY A 438 2.59 -5.44 15.04
CA GLY A 438 3.27 -6.00 13.86
C GLY A 438 3.18 -5.11 12.61
N LEU A 439 2.97 -3.80 12.76
CA LEU A 439 2.96 -2.80 11.67
C LEU A 439 4.02 -1.73 11.94
N SER A 440 4.82 -1.37 10.95
CA SER A 440 5.82 -0.30 11.11
C SER A 440 5.16 1.07 11.35
N PRO A 441 5.75 1.92 12.20
CA PRO A 441 5.43 3.35 12.23
C PRO A 441 5.91 4.07 10.96
N GLU A 442 5.52 5.34 10.80
CA GLU A 442 6.01 6.21 9.72
C GLU A 442 7.51 6.52 9.83
N ILE A 443 8.02 6.70 11.06
CA ILE A 443 9.42 7.07 11.29
C ILE A 443 9.94 6.27 12.48
N VAL A 444 11.15 5.73 12.32
CA VAL A 444 11.91 5.07 13.38
C VAL A 444 13.20 5.81 13.67
N HIS A 445 13.68 5.65 14.90
CA HIS A 445 15.03 6.03 15.31
C HIS A 445 15.78 4.79 15.77
N PHE A 446 16.94 4.53 15.18
CA PHE A 446 17.75 3.39 15.56
C PHE A 446 18.69 3.72 16.72
N ASN A 447 18.73 2.82 17.70
CA ASN A 447 19.75 2.85 18.73
C ASN A 447 21.08 2.36 18.16
N THR A 448 22.16 3.12 18.35
CA THR A 448 23.52 2.74 17.91
C THR A 448 24.47 2.52 19.08
N HIS A 449 24.03 2.80 20.31
CA HIS A 449 24.86 2.66 21.51
C HIS A 449 24.92 1.22 22.02
N GLN A 450 26.10 0.81 22.48
CA GLN A 450 26.28 -0.49 23.10
C GLN A 450 25.48 -0.57 24.42
N GLY A 451 24.71 -1.65 24.60
CA GLY A 451 23.86 -1.85 25.78
C GLY A 451 22.40 -1.42 25.61
N SER A 452 22.02 -0.86 24.46
CA SER A 452 20.61 -0.66 24.10
C SER A 452 19.85 -1.98 24.10
N THR A 453 18.60 -1.94 24.59
CA THR A 453 17.75 -3.14 24.75
C THR A 453 16.82 -3.39 23.57
N ARG A 454 16.68 -2.41 22.66
CA ARG A 454 15.86 -2.48 21.44
C ARG A 454 16.56 -1.74 20.31
N ASP A 455 16.47 -2.26 19.09
CA ASP A 455 17.01 -1.60 17.91
C ASP A 455 16.18 -0.37 17.53
N VAL A 456 14.86 -0.50 17.58
CA VAL A 456 13.90 0.46 17.00
C VAL A 456 13.19 1.26 18.09
N GLU A 457 13.45 2.57 18.13
CA GLU A 457 12.69 3.55 18.90
C GLU A 457 11.70 4.31 18.03
N VAL A 458 10.56 4.69 18.62
CA VAL A 458 9.49 5.39 17.91
C VAL A 458 8.98 6.54 18.76
N LYS A 459 9.18 7.77 18.29
CA LYS A 459 8.67 8.95 18.97
C LYS A 459 7.15 8.95 18.95
N PRO A 460 6.47 9.52 19.96
CA PRO A 460 5.01 9.52 20.03
C PRO A 460 4.28 10.03 18.78
N ALA A 461 4.80 11.09 18.14
CA ALA A 461 4.19 11.68 16.94
C ALA A 461 4.30 10.77 15.71
N ASP A 462 5.26 9.85 15.71
CA ASP A 462 5.64 9.06 14.54
C ASP A 462 5.02 7.66 14.54
N ARG A 463 4.30 7.29 15.61
CA ARG A 463 3.69 5.95 15.81
C ARG A 463 2.56 5.60 14.85
N HIS A 464 2.22 6.48 13.92
CA HIS A 464 1.14 6.23 12.99
C HIS A 464 1.60 5.28 11.89
N ASN A 465 0.66 4.50 11.35
CA ASN A 465 0.84 3.69 10.14
C ASN A 465 -0.27 4.07 9.17
N LEU A 466 0.12 4.41 7.95
CA LEU A 466 -0.80 4.89 6.92
C LEU A 466 -1.17 3.82 5.89
N LEU A 467 -0.95 2.53 6.20
CA LEU A 467 -1.14 1.41 5.27
C LEU A 467 -0.16 1.40 4.09
N ARG A 468 1.05 1.92 4.29
CA ARG A 468 2.05 2.12 3.24
C ARG A 468 2.66 0.82 2.67
N PRO A 469 3.13 0.84 1.41
CA PRO A 469 3.53 -0.36 0.70
C PRO A 469 5.02 -0.72 0.75
N GLU A 470 5.93 0.19 1.12
CA GLU A 470 7.33 0.10 0.69
C GLU A 470 8.05 -1.18 1.19
N THR A 471 7.69 -1.66 2.39
CA THR A 471 8.20 -2.95 2.88
C THR A 471 7.69 -4.13 2.02
N VAL A 472 6.39 -4.17 1.67
CA VAL A 472 5.84 -5.29 0.88
C VAL A 472 6.21 -5.20 -0.61
N GLU A 473 6.47 -3.99 -1.12
CA GLU A 473 7.14 -3.78 -2.41
C GLU A 473 8.51 -4.47 -2.42
N SER A 474 9.36 -4.14 -1.44
CA SER A 474 10.70 -4.73 -1.36
C SER A 474 10.67 -6.24 -1.17
N LEU A 475 9.73 -6.77 -0.37
CA LEU A 475 9.53 -8.22 -0.23
C LEU A 475 9.20 -8.87 -1.58
N PHE A 476 8.38 -8.22 -2.41
CA PHE A 476 8.05 -8.70 -3.75
C PHE A 476 9.29 -8.83 -4.63
N TYR A 477 10.11 -7.78 -4.75
CA TYR A 477 11.34 -7.82 -5.54
C TYR A 477 12.33 -8.88 -5.01
N LEU A 478 12.58 -8.88 -3.70
CA LEU A 478 13.49 -9.85 -3.07
C LEU A 478 13.02 -11.28 -3.30
N TYR A 479 11.72 -11.56 -3.15
CA TYR A 479 11.17 -12.88 -3.45
C TYR A 479 11.34 -13.22 -4.94
N ARG A 480 11.03 -12.29 -5.86
CA ARG A 480 11.14 -12.52 -7.30
C ARG A 480 12.55 -12.91 -7.72
N PHE A 481 13.59 -12.33 -7.13
CA PHE A 481 14.98 -12.59 -7.54
C PHE A 481 15.68 -13.69 -6.74
N THR A 482 15.32 -13.89 -5.48
CA THR A 482 16.00 -14.88 -4.62
C THR A 482 15.23 -16.19 -4.44
N LYS A 483 13.90 -16.16 -4.62
CA LYS A 483 12.97 -17.25 -4.31
C LYS A 483 13.02 -17.71 -2.84
N ASP A 484 13.59 -16.91 -1.93
CA ASP A 484 13.65 -17.24 -0.51
C ASP A 484 12.23 -17.16 0.08
N PRO A 485 11.64 -18.28 0.58
CA PRO A 485 10.27 -18.32 1.05
C PRO A 485 10.02 -17.42 2.27
N LYS A 486 11.06 -17.00 3.00
CA LYS A 486 10.89 -16.13 4.18
C LYS A 486 10.21 -14.81 3.81
N TYR A 487 10.44 -14.29 2.60
CA TYR A 487 9.86 -13.02 2.17
C TYR A 487 8.35 -13.11 2.00
N ARG A 488 7.83 -14.27 1.56
CA ARG A 488 6.39 -14.55 1.56
C ARG A 488 5.86 -14.74 2.98
N ASP A 489 6.61 -15.41 3.85
CA ASP A 489 6.19 -15.58 5.24
C ASP A 489 6.06 -14.22 5.96
N TRP A 490 7.04 -13.33 5.79
CA TRP A 490 7.00 -11.96 6.31
C TRP A 490 5.86 -11.14 5.72
N GLY A 491 5.65 -11.20 4.40
CA GLY A 491 4.53 -10.50 3.77
C GLY A 491 3.16 -10.99 4.28
N TRP A 492 3.06 -12.29 4.57
CA TRP A 492 1.83 -12.86 5.13
C TRP A 492 1.58 -12.41 6.56
N GLU A 493 2.62 -12.34 7.40
CA GLU A 493 2.52 -11.79 8.75
C GLU A 493 2.03 -10.34 8.74
N ILE A 494 2.58 -9.50 7.85
CA ILE A 494 2.17 -8.09 7.69
C ILE A 494 0.69 -7.99 7.28
N LEU A 495 0.24 -8.78 6.30
CA LEU A 495 -1.17 -8.80 5.90
C LEU A 495 -2.10 -9.21 7.05
N GLN A 496 -1.68 -10.18 7.86
CA GLN A 496 -2.44 -10.60 9.04
C GLN A 496 -2.52 -9.48 10.08
N SER A 497 -1.47 -8.70 10.26
CA SER A 497 -1.47 -7.51 11.12
C SER A 497 -2.40 -6.41 10.61
N PHE A 498 -2.42 -6.13 9.30
CA PHE A 498 -3.43 -5.22 8.71
C PHE A 498 -4.86 -5.73 8.95
N ASN A 499 -5.10 -7.01 8.66
CA ASN A 499 -6.41 -7.63 8.88
C ASN A 499 -6.89 -7.55 10.33
N LYS A 500 -5.96 -7.63 11.29
CA LYS A 500 -6.28 -7.59 12.72
C LYS A 500 -6.47 -6.17 13.25
N HIS A 501 -5.64 -5.22 12.82
CA HIS A 501 -5.53 -3.92 13.48
C HIS A 501 -6.11 -2.75 12.69
N THR A 502 -6.35 -2.90 11.38
CA THR A 502 -6.78 -1.79 10.52
C THR A 502 -8.08 -2.07 9.75
N LYS A 503 -8.56 -3.32 9.71
CA LYS A 503 -9.80 -3.71 9.03
C LYS A 503 -11.04 -3.15 9.73
N VAL A 504 -11.90 -2.44 9.00
CA VAL A 504 -13.17 -1.90 9.52
C VAL A 504 -14.32 -2.84 9.13
N SER A 505 -15.14 -3.24 10.10
CA SER A 505 -16.17 -4.29 9.91
C SER A 505 -17.21 -3.98 8.82
N THR A 506 -17.47 -2.71 8.56
CA THR A 506 -18.43 -2.24 7.54
C THR A 506 -17.87 -2.22 6.12
N GLY A 507 -16.58 -2.50 5.93
CA GLY A 507 -15.87 -2.34 4.67
C GLY A 507 -14.78 -1.28 4.78
N GLY A 508 -13.67 -1.50 4.08
CA GLY A 508 -12.48 -0.63 4.17
C GLY A 508 -11.46 -1.06 5.22
N TYR A 509 -10.28 -0.47 5.11
CA TYR A 509 -9.17 -0.49 6.06
C TYR A 509 -8.83 0.95 6.42
N THR A 510 -8.22 1.20 7.57
CA THR A 510 -7.97 2.56 8.05
C THR A 510 -6.57 2.73 8.58
N SER A 511 -5.93 3.85 8.26
CA SER A 511 -4.70 4.28 8.91
C SER A 511 -4.89 4.36 10.44
N ILE A 512 -3.84 4.10 11.20
CA ILE A 512 -3.86 4.07 12.67
C ILE A 512 -2.84 5.03 13.25
N ASN A 513 -3.11 5.61 14.43
CA ASN A 513 -2.20 6.57 15.07
C ASN A 513 -1.16 5.91 15.98
N ASN A 514 -1.36 4.65 16.38
CA ASN A 514 -0.49 4.02 17.36
C ASN A 514 -0.22 2.54 17.09
N VAL A 515 0.92 2.24 16.45
CA VAL A 515 1.40 0.87 16.25
C VAL A 515 1.95 0.20 17.53
N ARG A 516 2.13 0.96 18.61
CA ARG A 516 2.64 0.45 19.90
C ARG A 516 1.54 -0.08 20.83
N ASP A 517 0.27 0.09 20.46
CA ASP A 517 -0.88 -0.31 21.28
C ASP A 517 -1.84 -1.18 20.46
N PRO A 518 -1.75 -2.52 20.60
CA PRO A 518 -2.56 -3.44 19.81
C PRO A 518 -4.04 -3.47 20.24
N ASP A 519 -4.35 -3.00 21.45
CA ASP A 519 -5.70 -2.94 22.00
C ASP A 519 -6.40 -1.62 21.60
N PHE A 520 -5.62 -0.53 21.52
CA PHE A 520 -6.10 0.79 21.13
C PHE A 520 -5.22 1.42 20.03
N PRO A 521 -5.31 0.94 18.77
CA PRO A 521 -4.48 1.43 17.67
C PRO A 521 -4.85 2.87 17.22
N LEU A 522 -5.96 3.44 17.72
CA LEU A 522 -6.44 4.80 17.45
C LEU A 522 -6.60 5.10 15.95
N PRO A 523 -7.64 4.56 15.29
CA PRO A 523 -7.88 4.78 13.87
C PRO A 523 -7.99 6.25 13.45
N ARG A 524 -7.48 6.58 12.25
CA ARG A 524 -7.50 7.92 11.64
C ARG A 524 -8.69 8.18 10.71
N ASP A 525 -9.48 7.14 10.43
CA ASP A 525 -10.64 7.20 9.55
C ASP A 525 -10.30 7.69 8.13
N LYS A 526 -9.30 7.04 7.54
CA LYS A 526 -8.84 7.28 6.16
C LYS A 526 -8.26 5.99 5.58
N MET A 527 -8.68 5.62 4.37
CA MET A 527 -8.07 4.59 3.55
C MET A 527 -7.36 5.28 2.39
N GLU A 528 -6.03 5.32 2.46
CA GLU A 528 -5.21 5.88 1.39
C GLU A 528 -5.36 5.05 0.10
N SER A 529 -5.31 5.71 -1.07
CA SER A 529 -5.53 5.03 -2.37
C SER A 529 -4.50 3.93 -2.62
N PHE A 530 -3.23 4.19 -2.26
CA PHE A 530 -2.12 3.25 -2.40
C PHE A 530 -2.27 1.95 -1.59
N PHE A 531 -3.21 1.86 -0.65
CA PHE A 531 -3.49 0.57 -0.03
C PHE A 531 -4.03 -0.42 -1.09
N LEU A 532 -4.87 0.08 -2.00
CA LEU A 532 -5.38 -0.69 -3.14
C LEU A 532 -4.47 -0.63 -4.36
N GLY A 533 -3.87 0.53 -4.64
CA GLY A 533 -2.93 0.70 -5.75
C GLY A 533 -1.66 -0.11 -5.58
N GLU A 534 -1.12 -0.17 -4.38
CA GLU A 534 0.24 -0.70 -4.15
C GLU A 534 0.27 -1.88 -3.19
N THR A 535 -0.17 -1.66 -1.94
CA THR A 535 0.06 -2.62 -0.85
C THR A 535 -0.54 -3.99 -1.18
N LEU A 536 -1.81 -4.03 -1.60
CA LEU A 536 -2.46 -5.28 -1.98
C LEU A 536 -1.99 -5.82 -3.34
N LYS A 537 -1.55 -4.96 -4.27
CA LYS A 537 -0.98 -5.38 -5.56
C LYS A 537 0.33 -6.12 -5.34
N TYR A 538 1.28 -5.54 -4.60
CA TYR A 538 2.55 -6.16 -4.28
C TYR A 538 2.38 -7.43 -3.44
N MET A 539 1.46 -7.46 -2.47
CA MET A 539 1.16 -8.70 -1.74
C MET A 539 0.63 -9.80 -2.66
N TYR A 540 -0.26 -9.48 -3.59
CA TYR A 540 -0.77 -10.46 -4.55
C TYR A 540 0.36 -10.99 -5.45
N LEU A 541 1.21 -10.10 -5.97
CA LEU A 541 2.35 -10.48 -6.81
C LEU A 541 3.43 -11.25 -6.05
N LEU A 542 3.62 -10.98 -4.76
CA LEU A 542 4.51 -11.68 -3.84
C LEU A 542 4.06 -13.13 -3.65
N PHE A 543 2.77 -13.38 -3.44
CA PHE A 543 2.23 -14.74 -3.26
C PHE A 543 1.92 -15.46 -4.57
N SER A 544 2.04 -14.79 -5.72
CA SER A 544 1.82 -15.42 -7.03
C SER A 544 2.91 -16.44 -7.33
N ASP A 545 2.52 -17.69 -7.60
CA ASP A 545 3.41 -18.72 -8.15
C ASP A 545 3.68 -18.50 -9.65
N ASP A 546 2.81 -17.74 -10.33
CA ASP A 546 3.06 -17.25 -11.68
C ASP A 546 4.06 -16.09 -11.61
N LEU A 547 5.30 -16.39 -12.00
CA LEU A 547 6.41 -15.44 -12.08
C LEU A 547 6.43 -14.64 -13.40
N ASP A 548 5.59 -15.01 -14.36
CA ASP A 548 5.42 -14.27 -15.61
C ASP A 548 4.31 -13.22 -15.52
N LEU A 549 3.41 -13.37 -14.53
CA LEU A 549 2.47 -12.32 -14.12
C LEU A 549 3.26 -11.07 -13.72
N ILE A 550 3.14 -10.04 -14.57
CA ILE A 550 3.92 -8.80 -14.55
C ILE A 550 5.43 -9.10 -14.42
N SER A 551 5.98 -9.74 -15.45
CA SER A 551 7.42 -10.02 -15.52
C SER A 551 8.25 -8.75 -15.45
N LEU A 552 9.26 -8.76 -14.56
CA LEU A 552 10.21 -7.66 -14.35
C LEU A 552 11.23 -7.51 -15.49
N ASP A 553 11.22 -8.42 -16.47
CA ASP A 553 11.97 -8.27 -17.73
C ASP A 553 11.17 -7.52 -18.81
N ARG A 554 9.84 -7.38 -18.62
CA ARG A 554 8.93 -6.73 -19.56
C ARG A 554 8.31 -5.45 -19.02
N TYR A 555 8.22 -5.31 -17.70
CA TYR A 555 7.61 -4.17 -17.03
C TYR A 555 8.55 -3.57 -16.00
N VAL A 556 8.44 -2.26 -15.85
CA VAL A 556 8.95 -1.50 -14.71
C VAL A 556 7.76 -0.84 -14.03
N PHE A 557 7.62 -1.05 -12.72
CA PHE A 557 6.58 -0.37 -11.94
C PHE A 557 6.96 1.10 -11.76
N ASN A 558 6.03 2.02 -11.92
CA ASN A 558 6.22 3.40 -11.45
C ASN A 558 6.23 3.44 -9.90
N THR A 559 6.40 4.61 -9.28
CA THR A 559 6.50 4.72 -7.81
C THR A 559 5.16 4.49 -7.08
N GLU A 560 4.04 4.38 -7.79
CA GLU A 560 2.72 4.02 -7.22
C GLU A 560 2.27 2.62 -7.70
N ALA A 561 3.23 1.73 -7.90
CA ALA A 561 3.04 0.34 -8.32
C ALA A 561 2.27 0.12 -9.63
N HIS A 562 2.24 1.09 -10.54
CA HIS A 562 1.61 0.93 -11.85
C HIS A 562 2.63 0.43 -12.90
N PRO A 563 2.46 -0.79 -13.47
CA PRO A 563 3.43 -1.39 -14.39
C PRO A 563 3.40 -0.77 -15.79
N LEU A 564 4.51 -0.16 -16.20
CA LEU A 564 4.75 0.37 -17.53
C LEU A 564 5.71 -0.54 -18.32
N PRO A 565 5.56 -0.67 -19.65
CA PRO A 565 6.39 -1.58 -20.44
C PRO A 565 7.84 -1.07 -20.54
N ILE A 566 8.78 -2.01 -20.48
CA ILE A 566 10.18 -1.78 -20.86
C ILE A 566 10.26 -1.69 -22.38
N TRP A 567 10.98 -0.70 -22.88
CA TRP A 567 11.13 -0.52 -24.32
C TRP A 567 12.16 -1.51 -24.87
N PRO A 568 11.84 -2.24 -25.94
CA PRO A 568 12.74 -3.24 -26.49
C PRO A 568 14.06 -2.59 -26.91
N SER A 569 15.17 -3.21 -26.53
CA SER A 569 16.45 -2.93 -27.17
C SER A 569 16.37 -3.45 -28.61
N GLU A 570 16.71 -2.63 -29.60
CA GLU A 570 16.91 -3.12 -30.96
C GLU A 570 17.78 -4.39 -30.94
N PRO A 571 17.45 -5.43 -31.72
CA PRO A 571 18.31 -6.60 -31.83
C PRO A 571 19.72 -6.14 -32.16
N LYS A 572 20.73 -6.65 -31.44
CA LYS A 572 22.12 -6.49 -31.89
C LYS A 572 22.22 -7.20 -33.24
N GLU A 573 22.40 -6.43 -34.31
CA GLU A 573 22.74 -6.95 -35.65
C GLU A 573 24.05 -7.75 -35.63
#